data_AF-A0A378CLK4-F1
#
_entry.id   AF-A0A378CLK4-F1
#
_cell.length_a   1.000
_cell.length_b   1.000
_cell.length_c   1.000
_cell.angle_alpha   90.00
_cell.angle_beta   90.00
_cell.angle_gamma   90.00
#
_symmetry.space_group_name_H-M   'P 1'
#
loop_
_entity.id
_entity.type
_entity.pdbx_description
1 polymer ?
#
loop_
_entity_poly.entity_id
_entity_poly.type
_entity_poly.pdbx_seq_one_letter_code
_entity_poly.pdbx_strand_id
1 'polypeptide(L)'
;MGHAATDTFLRLFLLPGVAHCGNGEGYDQIDLLTPLMRWTEEGIAPQEIMAGKRATAAADLPPMTENQMRKRSFTACRKSVSLTLTPLQLLSRLVRCIPSRPLPVITGAAT
;
A
#
# COMPACT_ATOMS: atom_id res chain seq x y z
N MET A 1 45.43 -18.44 -5.21
CA MET A 1 44.03 -18.27 -5.64
C MET A 1 43.90 -16.87 -6.24
N GLY A 2 43.22 -16.70 -7.38
CA GLY A 2 43.03 -15.40 -8.06
C GLY A 2 41.55 -14.98 -8.08
N HIS A 3 41.23 -13.83 -8.67
CA HIS A 3 39.85 -13.28 -8.69
C HIS A 3 38.80 -14.29 -9.18
N ALA A 4 39.08 -15.02 -10.26
CA ALA A 4 38.16 -16.04 -10.79
C ALA A 4 37.86 -17.17 -9.79
N ALA A 5 38.79 -17.52 -8.91
CA ALA A 5 38.55 -18.49 -7.86
C ALA A 5 37.72 -17.88 -6.72
N THR A 6 37.97 -16.62 -6.38
CA THR A 6 37.23 -15.89 -5.33
C THR A 6 35.76 -15.70 -5.67
N ASP A 7 35.44 -15.38 -6.92
CA ASP A 7 34.05 -15.16 -7.38
C ASP A 7 33.16 -16.41 -7.27
N THR A 8 33.75 -17.60 -7.09
CA THR A 8 33.01 -18.85 -6.92
C THR A 8 32.40 -19.02 -5.53
N PHE A 9 32.92 -18.30 -4.52
CA PHE A 9 32.49 -18.43 -3.12
C PHE A 9 32.26 -17.10 -2.40
N LEU A 10 32.74 -15.98 -2.94
CA LEU A 10 32.60 -14.65 -2.34
C LEU A 10 31.98 -13.68 -3.34
N ARG A 11 30.94 -12.98 -2.89
CA ARG A 11 30.36 -11.83 -3.58
C ARG A 11 30.18 -10.68 -2.61
N LEU A 12 30.58 -9.49 -3.05
CA LEU A 12 30.44 -8.26 -2.28
C LEU A 12 29.41 -7.36 -2.96
N PHE A 13 28.36 -7.02 -2.23
CA PHE A 13 27.33 -6.08 -2.65
C PHE A 13 27.42 -4.82 -1.80
N LEU A 14 27.72 -3.68 -2.44
CA LEU A 14 27.78 -2.38 -1.77
C LEU A 14 26.43 -1.70 -1.88
N LEU A 15 25.93 -1.20 -0.74
CA LEU A 15 24.65 -0.51 -0.66
C LEU A 15 24.89 1.00 -0.43
N PRO A 16 24.78 1.84 -1.47
CA PRO A 16 25.02 3.27 -1.33
C PRO A 16 23.91 3.93 -0.51
N GLY A 17 24.30 4.85 0.39
CA GLY A 17 23.37 5.63 1.21
C GLY A 17 22.70 4.84 2.36
N VAL A 18 23.10 3.59 2.59
CA VAL A 18 22.71 2.82 3.77
C VAL A 18 23.67 3.13 4.91
N ALA A 19 23.13 3.42 6.09
CA ALA A 19 23.94 3.66 7.29
C ALA A 19 24.33 2.33 7.97
N HIS A 20 24.56 2.33 9.28
CA HIS A 20 24.92 1.11 10.02
C HIS A 20 23.75 0.11 10.02
N CYS A 21 23.89 -0.99 9.29
CA CYS A 21 22.91 -2.09 9.15
C CYS A 21 21.54 -1.73 8.54
N GLY A 22 21.19 -0.46 8.43
CA GLY A 22 19.96 0.04 7.85
C GLY A 22 19.81 1.53 8.07
N ASN A 23 18.65 2.11 7.73
CA ASN A 23 18.43 3.56 7.68
C ASN A 23 19.34 4.29 6.67
N GLY A 24 19.15 5.61 6.57
CA GLY A 24 19.83 6.49 5.62
C GLY A 24 18.94 6.89 4.45
N GLU A 25 19.49 7.66 3.51
CA GLU A 25 18.77 8.00 2.27
C GLU A 25 18.60 6.81 1.32
N GLY A 26 19.45 5.78 1.45
CA GLY A 26 19.51 4.62 0.56
C GLY A 26 18.39 3.59 0.72
N TYR A 27 18.53 2.50 -0.04
CA TYR A 27 17.65 1.32 -0.01
C TYR A 27 18.19 0.31 1.02
N ASP A 28 17.58 0.28 2.20
CA ASP A 28 18.04 -0.49 3.34
C ASP A 28 17.32 -1.85 3.54
N GLN A 29 16.23 -2.10 2.81
CA GLN A 29 15.51 -3.38 2.87
C GLN A 29 16.05 -4.33 1.81
N ILE A 30 16.79 -5.35 2.23
CA ILE A 30 17.39 -6.36 1.35
C ILE A 30 17.05 -7.77 1.86
N ASP A 31 16.95 -8.74 0.95
CA ASP A 31 16.89 -10.16 1.31
C ASP A 31 18.21 -10.83 0.93
N LEU A 32 19.01 -11.16 1.94
CA LEU A 32 20.29 -11.86 1.78
C LEU A 32 20.16 -13.38 1.98
N LEU A 33 19.10 -13.85 2.64
CA LEU A 33 19.01 -15.25 3.04
C LEU A 33 18.58 -16.13 1.88
N THR A 34 17.55 -15.72 1.14
CA THR A 34 17.07 -16.46 -0.04
C THR A 34 18.18 -16.71 -1.07
N PRO A 35 18.94 -15.69 -1.53
CA PRO A 35 20.03 -15.94 -2.48
C PRO A 35 21.17 -16.76 -1.89
N LEU A 36 21.43 -16.67 -0.57
CA LEU A 36 22.45 -17.48 0.08
C LEU A 36 22.08 -18.96 0.14
N MET A 37 20.82 -19.28 0.45
CA MET A 37 20.30 -20.65 0.40
C MET A 37 20.37 -21.20 -1.03
N ARG A 38 19.91 -20.43 -2.02
CA ARG A 38 20.00 -20.78 -3.45
C ARG A 38 21.43 -21.05 -3.90
N TRP A 39 22.40 -20.29 -3.40
CA TRP A 39 23.80 -20.52 -3.71
C TRP A 39 24.33 -21.80 -3.05
N THR A 40 24.01 -22.01 -1.77
CA THR A 40 24.54 -23.15 -1.01
C THR A 40 23.91 -24.48 -1.40
N GLU A 41 22.61 -24.48 -1.71
CA GLU A 41 21.82 -25.69 -1.93
C GLU A 41 21.64 -26.01 -3.42
N GLU A 42 21.40 -24.99 -4.26
CA GLU A 42 21.15 -25.17 -5.69
C GLU A 42 22.39 -24.86 -6.55
N GLY A 43 23.46 -24.33 -5.94
CA GLY A 43 24.67 -23.91 -6.68
C GLY A 43 24.46 -22.64 -7.52
N ILE A 44 23.34 -21.92 -7.33
CA ILE A 44 22.98 -20.73 -8.10
C ILE A 44 23.47 -19.49 -7.37
N ALA A 45 24.66 -19.02 -7.74
CA ALA A 45 25.23 -17.83 -7.14
C ALA A 45 24.48 -16.56 -7.60
N PRO A 46 24.15 -15.61 -6.70
CA PRO A 46 23.36 -14.41 -7.01
C PRO A 46 24.14 -13.35 -7.79
N GLN A 47 23.64 -12.90 -8.95
CA GLN A 47 24.27 -11.83 -9.74
C GLN A 47 23.90 -10.43 -9.22
N GLU A 48 22.74 -10.32 -8.58
CA GLU A 48 22.20 -9.08 -8.04
C GLU A 48 21.38 -9.38 -6.78
N ILE A 49 21.18 -8.36 -5.94
CA ILE A 49 20.33 -8.43 -4.76
C ILE A 49 19.32 -7.29 -4.87
N MET A 50 18.04 -7.64 -4.84
CA MET A 50 16.96 -6.66 -4.85
C MET A 50 16.95 -5.88 -3.54
N ALA A 51 17.08 -4.57 -3.65
CA ALA A 51 17.01 -3.65 -2.52
C ALA A 51 15.76 -2.77 -2.63
N GLY A 52 15.12 -2.51 -1.48
CA GLY A 52 13.92 -1.69 -1.35
C GLY A 52 14.05 -0.69 -0.21
N LYS A 53 13.07 0.22 -0.12
CA LYS A 53 12.98 1.21 0.95
C LYS A 53 11.59 1.17 1.53
N ARG A 54 11.48 1.29 2.86
CA ARG A 54 10.17 1.33 3.50
C ARG A 54 9.50 2.65 3.14
N ALA A 55 8.24 2.60 2.72
CA ALA A 55 7.44 3.80 2.61
C ALA A 55 7.41 4.48 3.98
N THR A 56 7.76 5.76 4.05
CA THR A 56 7.53 6.55 5.25
C THR A 56 6.03 6.51 5.50
N ALA A 57 5.62 6.05 6.69
CA ALA A 57 4.22 6.10 7.07
C ALA A 57 3.75 7.54 6.85
N ALA A 58 2.69 7.72 6.06
CA ALA A 58 2.11 9.03 5.84
C ALA A 58 1.85 9.63 7.23
N ALA A 59 2.38 10.82 7.47
CA ALA A 59 2.19 11.57 8.71
C ALA A 59 0.71 11.93 8.96
N ASP A 60 -0.20 11.52 8.06
CA ASP A 60 -1.65 11.60 8.20
C ASP A 60 -2.24 10.51 9.10
N LEU A 61 -1.43 9.79 9.88
CA LEU A 61 -1.96 9.13 11.06
C LEU A 61 -2.43 10.25 12.02
N PRO A 62 -3.75 10.36 12.27
CA PRO A 62 -4.24 11.36 13.20
C PRO A 62 -3.53 11.16 14.54
N PRO A 63 -3.18 12.24 15.27
CA PRO A 63 -2.61 12.09 16.60
C PRO A 63 -3.53 11.16 17.40
N MET A 64 -2.95 10.24 18.18
CA MET A 64 -3.69 9.45 19.17
C MET A 64 -4.25 10.39 20.24
N THR A 65 -5.26 11.15 19.86
CA THR A 65 -6.14 11.91 20.71
C THR A 65 -7.38 11.04 20.88
N GLU A 66 -7.62 10.68 22.13
CA GLU A 66 -8.63 9.74 22.60
C GLU A 66 -10.07 10.25 22.41
N ASN A 67 -10.49 10.52 21.17
CA ASN A 67 -11.91 10.76 20.92
C ASN A 67 -12.36 10.50 19.48
N GLN A 68 -11.98 9.36 18.91
CA GLN A 68 -12.52 8.90 17.61
C GLN A 68 -13.78 8.03 17.75
N MET A 69 -14.42 8.02 18.93
CA MET A 69 -15.70 7.32 19.14
C MET A 69 -16.88 7.97 18.39
N ARG A 70 -16.75 9.19 17.87
CA ARG A 70 -17.90 9.90 17.30
C ARG A 70 -17.81 10.00 15.77
N LYS A 71 -18.51 9.07 15.11
CA LYS A 71 -18.95 9.09 13.70
C LYS A 71 -18.02 8.44 12.69
N ARG A 72 -17.78 7.14 12.84
CA ARG A 72 -17.79 6.25 11.67
C ARG A 72 -19.14 5.55 11.62
N SER A 73 -20.16 6.32 11.22
CA SER A 73 -21.42 5.74 10.75
C SER A 73 -21.11 5.02 9.45
N PHE A 74 -20.79 3.74 9.55
CA PHE A 74 -20.75 2.84 8.41
C PHE A 74 -22.20 2.61 7.97
N THR A 75 -22.75 3.57 7.22
CA THR A 75 -23.91 3.26 6.38
C THR A 75 -23.39 2.40 5.24
N ALA A 76 -23.41 1.09 5.46
CA ALA A 76 -23.11 0.10 4.45
C ALA A 76 -24.04 0.33 3.25
N CYS A 77 -23.53 0.98 2.21
CA CYS A 77 -24.11 0.85 0.88
C CYS A 77 -23.77 -0.58 0.43
N ARG A 78 -24.55 -1.54 0.92
CA ARG A 78 -24.46 -2.94 0.54
C ARG A 78 -24.65 -2.97 -0.96
N LYS A 79 -23.60 -3.34 -1.70
CA LYS A 79 -23.67 -3.55 -3.14
C LYS A 79 -24.71 -4.65 -3.38
N SER A 80 -25.92 -4.27 -3.76
CA SER A 80 -26.94 -5.21 -4.18
C SER A 80 -26.59 -5.70 -5.58
N VAL A 81 -25.85 -6.79 -5.65
CA VAL A 81 -25.77 -7.61 -6.86
C VAL A 81 -27.03 -8.48 -6.86
N SER A 82 -28.12 -7.98 -7.43
CA SER A 82 -29.30 -8.80 -7.75
C SER A 82 -29.04 -9.52 -9.08
N LEU A 83 -28.35 -10.65 -8.98
CA LEU A 83 -28.22 -11.64 -10.04
C LEU A 83 -29.44 -12.55 -9.98
N THR A 84 -30.58 -12.08 -10.47
CA THR A 84 -31.74 -12.88 -10.91
C THR A 84 -32.87 -11.92 -11.27
N LEU A 85 -33.31 -11.97 -12.54
CA LEU A 85 -34.72 -11.97 -12.98
C LEU A 85 -34.92 -11.33 -14.36
N THR A 86 -35.16 -12.21 -15.34
CA THR A 86 -36.19 -12.16 -16.39
C THR A 86 -36.33 -10.93 -17.32
N PRO A 87 -36.59 -11.14 -18.63
CA PRO A 87 -36.65 -10.08 -19.65
C PRO A 87 -37.85 -9.12 -19.56
N LEU A 88 -38.59 -9.10 -18.44
CA LEU A 88 -39.86 -8.37 -18.29
C LEU A 88 -39.79 -7.13 -17.39
N GLN A 89 -38.62 -6.51 -17.20
CA GLN A 89 -38.40 -5.32 -16.35
C GLN A 89 -37.93 -4.08 -17.15
N LEU A 90 -38.33 -3.96 -18.43
CA LEU A 90 -37.85 -2.91 -19.33
C LEU A 90 -38.54 -1.53 -19.14
N LEU A 91 -39.50 -1.35 -18.23
CA LEU A 91 -40.31 -0.11 -18.21
C LEU A 91 -40.30 0.75 -16.94
N SER A 92 -39.39 0.56 -16.00
CA SER A 92 -39.33 1.40 -14.78
C SER A 92 -37.92 1.85 -14.42
N ARG A 93 -37.32 2.65 -15.31
CA ARG A 93 -36.02 3.33 -15.08
C ARG A 93 -36.14 4.86 -15.10
N LEU A 94 -37.10 5.41 -14.35
CA LEU A 94 -37.07 6.84 -14.01
C LEU A 94 -37.01 7.05 -12.49
N VAL A 95 -35.85 7.57 -12.08
CA VAL A 95 -35.69 8.55 -11.01
C VAL A 95 -36.05 8.07 -9.59
N ARG A 96 -35.10 7.38 -8.94
CA ARG A 96 -34.99 7.42 -7.48
C ARG A 96 -33.54 7.31 -7.01
N CYS A 97 -32.79 8.36 -7.30
CA CYS A 97 -31.65 8.78 -6.49
C CYS A 97 -31.83 10.27 -6.20
N ILE A 98 -32.67 10.59 -5.21
CA ILE A 98 -32.77 11.93 -4.64
C ILE A 98 -31.80 11.95 -3.44
N PRO A 99 -30.58 12.49 -3.55
CA PRO A 99 -29.80 12.83 -2.38
C PRO A 99 -30.39 14.10 -1.76
N SER A 100 -31.19 13.93 -0.70
CA SER A 100 -31.67 15.03 0.14
C SER A 100 -30.48 15.63 0.93
N ARG A 101 -29.81 16.60 0.30
CA ARG A 101 -28.78 17.42 0.93
C ARG A 101 -29.44 18.77 1.28
N PRO A 102 -29.67 19.11 2.56
CA PRO A 102 -30.16 20.44 2.90
C PRO A 102 -29.05 21.48 2.63
N LEU A 103 -29.34 22.45 1.77
CA LEU A 103 -28.50 23.64 1.57
C LEU A 103 -28.66 24.56 2.79
N PRO A 104 -27.58 25.15 3.33
CA PRO A 104 -27.71 26.20 4.33
C PRO A 104 -28.21 27.48 3.64
N VAL A 105 -29.44 27.89 3.95
CA VAL A 105 -29.95 29.22 3.60
C VAL A 105 -29.27 30.24 4.50
N ILE A 106 -28.47 31.11 3.88
CA ILE A 106 -27.88 32.28 4.51
C ILE A 106 -28.94 33.39 4.43
N THR A 107 -29.74 33.57 5.47
CA THR A 107 -30.61 34.76 5.54
C THR A 107 -29.78 35.93 6.01
N GLY A 108 -29.38 36.78 5.08
CA GLY A 108 -29.03 38.17 5.39
C GLY A 108 -30.33 38.98 5.51
N ALA A 109 -30.50 39.68 6.62
CA ALA A 109 -31.45 40.77 6.72
C ALA A 109 -30.69 42.00 7.25
N ALA A 110 -30.35 42.87 6.31
CA ALA A 110 -30.04 44.26 6.55
C ALA A 110 -31.37 45.03 6.60
N THR A 111 -31.64 45.71 7.71
CA THR A 111 -32.19 47.07 7.85
C THR A 111 -32.50 47.27 9.33
#